data_AF-A0AAE2JJ82-F1
#
_entry.id   AF-A0AAE2JJ82-F1
#
_cell.length_a   1.000
_cell.length_b   1.000
_cell.length_c   1.000
_cell.angle_alpha   90.00
_cell.angle_beta   90.00
_cell.angle_gamma   90.00
#
_symmetry.space_group_name_H-M   'P 1'
#
loop_
_entity.id
_entity.type
_entity.pdbx_description
1 polymer ?
#
loop_
_entity_poly.entity_id
_entity_poly.type
_entity_poly.pdbx_seq_one_letter_code
_entity_poly.pdbx_strand_id
1 'polypeptide(L)'
;MQAIDYIHSIKNKELNQLTIEELAHVHLNSGLYNEIKGAFLHSSLTTLIDEIRHAKFQHRSKSFLPVSAAFTILDQLGFCYSRKDIPRYSNAKASNIKKSLYSFCGFEEDDKATKTLYALRNSFLHTASILAKAEFPNQPNHRFVYDREQSCLLKFPDVEWDGDFNNLTSEMSTRINPEIFVNMAEEAARNAKEHLYNNNLNIDCINGEPEFYYRFLGYSAK
;
A
#
# COMPACT_ATOMS: atom_id res chain seq x y z
N MET A 1 18.31 9.66 11.88
CA MET A 1 18.91 8.35 12.21
C MET A 1 18.97 7.57 10.91
N GLN A 2 20.14 7.10 10.52
CA GLN A 2 20.33 6.38 9.25
C GLN A 2 20.06 4.88 9.43
N ALA A 3 19.94 4.14 8.32
CA ALA A 3 19.68 2.70 8.36
C ALA A 3 20.69 1.93 9.23
N ILE A 4 21.97 2.31 9.19
CA ILE A 4 23.04 1.65 9.95
C ILE A 4 22.91 1.84 11.46
N ASP A 5 22.36 2.98 11.89
CA ASP A 5 22.15 3.28 13.30
C ASP A 5 21.10 2.33 13.90
N TYR A 6 20.01 2.11 13.17
CA TYR A 6 18.97 1.16 13.57
C TYR A 6 19.47 -0.29 13.60
N ILE A 7 20.26 -0.71 12.60
CA ILE A 7 20.82 -2.07 12.58
C ILE A 7 21.68 -2.31 13.82
N HIS A 8 22.51 -1.34 14.20
CA HIS A 8 23.31 -1.43 15.43
C HIS A 8 22.45 -1.40 16.69
N SER A 9 21.37 -0.61 16.72
CA SER A 9 20.51 -0.47 17.90
C SER A 9 19.72 -1.75 18.23
N ILE A 10 19.31 -2.51 17.21
CA ILE A 10 18.47 -3.72 17.38
C ILE A 10 19.28 -5.00 17.61
N LYS A 11 20.54 -5.08 17.16
CA LYS A 11 21.32 -6.33 17.08
C LYS A 11 21.40 -7.14 18.37
N ASN A 12 21.51 -6.46 19.52
CA ASN A 12 21.67 -7.08 20.83
C ASN A 12 20.38 -7.13 21.65
N LYS A 13 19.26 -6.70 21.08
CA LYS A 13 17.94 -6.66 21.73
C LYS A 13 17.17 -7.95 21.48
N GLU A 14 16.41 -8.38 22.46
CA GLU A 14 15.32 -9.33 22.27
C GLU A 14 14.12 -8.62 21.65
N LEU A 15 13.23 -9.37 21.05
CA LEU A 15 12.11 -8.81 20.31
C LEU A 15 11.23 -7.87 21.15
N ASN A 16 10.94 -8.23 22.39
CA ASN A 16 10.14 -7.44 23.33
C ASN A 16 10.87 -6.19 23.86
N GLN A 17 12.12 -5.98 23.48
CA GLN A 17 12.94 -4.81 23.83
C GLN A 17 13.03 -3.79 22.68
N LEU A 18 12.49 -4.13 21.51
CA LEU A 18 12.45 -3.22 20.38
C LEU A 18 11.41 -2.13 20.61
N THR A 19 11.81 -0.89 20.34
CA THR A 19 10.92 0.27 20.32
C THR A 19 10.04 0.28 19.07
N ILE A 20 8.96 1.05 19.07
CA ILE A 20 8.09 1.17 17.90
C ILE A 20 8.84 1.71 16.67
N GLU A 21 9.80 2.61 16.84
CA GLU A 21 10.65 3.11 15.76
C GLU A 21 11.58 2.04 15.18
N GLU A 22 12.12 1.17 16.03
CA GLU A 22 12.95 0.04 15.61
C GLU A 22 12.10 -1.00 14.86
N LEU A 23 10.89 -1.28 15.34
CA LEU A 23 9.95 -2.15 14.63
C LEU A 23 9.55 -1.57 13.27
N ALA A 24 9.30 -0.25 13.20
CA ALA A 24 9.03 0.44 11.94
C ALA A 24 10.23 0.39 10.99
N HIS A 25 11.46 0.50 11.50
CA HIS A 25 12.67 0.28 10.71
C HIS A 25 12.66 -1.12 10.10
N VAL A 26 12.49 -2.17 10.91
CA VAL A 26 12.46 -3.56 10.43
C VAL A 26 11.38 -3.75 9.35
N HIS A 27 10.19 -3.15 9.55
CA HIS A 27 9.09 -3.25 8.61
C HIS A 27 9.36 -2.58 7.26
N LEU A 28 9.96 -1.39 7.26
CA LEU A 28 10.21 -0.59 6.05
C LEU A 28 11.54 -0.94 5.36
N ASN A 29 12.44 -1.67 6.02
CA ASN A 29 13.76 -2.00 5.51
C ASN A 29 13.71 -3.17 4.50
N SER A 30 13.37 -2.83 3.25
CA SER A 30 13.37 -3.75 2.11
C SER A 30 14.80 -4.08 1.66
N GLY A 31 15.31 -5.26 2.02
CA GLY A 31 16.54 -5.82 1.46
C GLY A 31 17.66 -6.17 2.43
N LEU A 32 17.46 -6.00 3.74
CA LEU A 32 18.45 -6.37 4.75
C LEU A 32 17.85 -7.34 5.77
N TYR A 33 18.64 -8.35 6.15
CA TYR A 33 18.31 -9.20 7.30
C TYR A 33 18.35 -8.33 8.56
N ASN A 34 17.22 -8.30 9.27
CA ASN A 34 17.13 -7.58 10.54
C ASN A 34 17.51 -8.54 11.66
N GLU A 35 18.80 -8.59 11.97
CA GLU A 35 19.35 -9.43 13.03
C GLU A 35 19.05 -8.83 14.40
N ILE A 36 18.49 -9.64 15.31
CA ILE A 36 18.32 -9.32 16.73
C ILE A 36 19.00 -10.40 17.59
N LYS A 37 18.94 -10.29 18.92
CA LYS A 37 19.51 -11.30 19.82
C LYS A 37 18.78 -12.64 19.62
N GLY A 38 19.50 -13.63 19.10
CA GLY A 38 19.02 -15.00 18.89
C GLY A 38 18.11 -15.24 17.68
N ALA A 39 17.83 -14.24 16.84
CA ALA A 39 16.90 -14.40 15.72
C ALA A 39 17.14 -13.45 14.54
N PHE A 40 16.44 -13.74 13.44
CA PHE A 40 16.21 -12.82 12.33
C PHE A 40 14.74 -12.42 12.26
N LEU A 41 14.50 -11.14 12.01
CA LEU A 41 13.17 -10.60 11.75
C LEU A 41 12.96 -10.34 10.26
N HIS A 42 11.78 -10.73 9.78
CA HIS A 42 11.34 -10.54 8.40
C HIS A 42 10.11 -9.65 8.38
N SER A 43 10.01 -8.77 7.39
CA SER A 43 8.85 -7.89 7.23
C SER A 43 7.88 -8.46 6.21
N SER A 44 6.60 -8.53 6.55
CA SER A 44 5.54 -8.87 5.59
C SER A 44 5.48 -7.88 4.42
N LEU A 45 5.83 -6.60 4.64
CA LEU A 45 5.93 -5.59 3.59
C LEU A 45 7.04 -5.91 2.59
N THR A 46 8.22 -6.32 3.09
CA THR A 46 9.34 -6.75 2.22
C THR A 46 8.95 -7.98 1.42
N THR A 47 8.31 -8.97 2.06
CA THR A 47 7.78 -10.15 1.37
C THR A 47 6.81 -9.76 0.25
N LEU A 48 5.87 -8.84 0.49
CA LEU A 48 4.93 -8.37 -0.54
C LEU A 48 5.65 -7.72 -1.73
N ILE A 49 6.66 -6.90 -1.48
CA ILE A 49 7.47 -6.26 -2.53
C ILE A 49 8.21 -7.33 -3.36
N ASP A 50 8.80 -8.33 -2.72
CA ASP A 50 9.51 -9.40 -3.43
C ASP A 50 8.56 -10.29 -4.22
N GLU A 51 7.37 -10.59 -3.70
CA GLU A 51 6.30 -11.32 -4.40
C GLU A 51 5.81 -10.56 -5.64
N ILE A 52 5.63 -9.23 -5.55
CA ILE A 52 5.30 -8.38 -6.71
C ILE A 52 6.40 -8.52 -7.78
N ARG A 53 7.66 -8.38 -7.37
CA ARG A 53 8.82 -8.42 -8.28
C ARG A 53 8.98 -9.77 -8.95
N HIS A 54 8.62 -10.85 -8.27
CA HIS A 54 8.52 -12.17 -8.86
C HIS A 54 7.33 -12.22 -9.84
N ALA A 55 6.11 -11.98 -9.35
CA ALA A 55 4.87 -12.24 -10.07
C ALA A 55 4.72 -11.41 -11.35
N LYS A 56 5.30 -10.21 -11.41
CA LYS A 56 5.19 -9.32 -12.59
C LYS A 56 5.79 -9.91 -13.87
N PHE A 57 6.71 -10.87 -13.77
CA PHE A 57 7.32 -11.54 -14.92
C PHE A 57 6.66 -12.89 -15.25
N GLN A 58 5.66 -13.31 -14.48
CA GLN A 58 5.02 -14.61 -14.63
C GLN A 58 3.73 -14.49 -15.45
N HIS A 59 3.62 -15.27 -16.53
CA HIS A 59 2.54 -15.11 -17.52
C HIS A 59 1.12 -15.13 -16.92
N ARG A 60 0.88 -16.01 -15.93
CA ARG A 60 -0.45 -16.19 -15.31
C ARG A 60 -0.75 -15.22 -14.16
N SER A 61 0.27 -14.69 -13.50
CA SER A 61 0.10 -13.86 -12.31
C SER A 61 0.41 -12.38 -12.52
N LYS A 62 1.08 -12.00 -13.62
CA LYS A 62 1.56 -10.63 -13.89
C LYS A 62 0.51 -9.51 -13.93
N SER A 63 -0.78 -9.85 -13.92
CA SER A 63 -1.88 -8.88 -13.99
C SER A 63 -2.54 -8.69 -12.63
N PHE A 64 -3.05 -9.77 -12.03
CA PHE A 64 -3.84 -9.69 -10.80
C PHE A 64 -2.98 -9.57 -9.53
N LEU A 65 -2.02 -10.49 -9.35
CA LEU A 65 -1.26 -10.59 -8.09
C LEU A 65 -0.45 -9.32 -7.78
N PRO A 66 0.28 -8.70 -8.74
CA PRO A 66 0.99 -7.46 -8.47
C PRO A 66 0.08 -6.33 -8.00
N VAL A 67 -1.09 -6.17 -8.64
CA VAL A 67 -2.05 -5.12 -8.29
C VAL A 67 -2.69 -5.37 -6.93
N SER A 68 -3.06 -6.61 -6.62
CA SER A 68 -3.60 -6.95 -5.29
C SER A 68 -2.57 -6.73 -4.19
N ALA A 69 -1.32 -7.16 -4.41
CA ALA A 69 -0.25 -6.98 -3.44
C ALA A 69 0.14 -5.48 -3.27
N ALA A 70 0.09 -4.69 -4.34
CA ALA A 70 0.26 -3.24 -4.25
C ALA A 70 -0.80 -2.58 -3.38
N PHE A 71 -2.06 -3.02 -3.46
CA PHE A 71 -3.09 -2.56 -2.51
C PHE A 71 -2.78 -2.98 -1.08
N THR A 72 -2.27 -4.19 -0.84
CA THR A 72 -1.86 -4.63 0.50
C THR A 72 -0.72 -3.78 1.06
N ILE A 73 0.27 -3.42 0.24
CA ILE A 73 1.34 -2.46 0.62
C ILE A 73 0.72 -1.14 1.09
N LEU A 74 -0.14 -0.53 0.28
CA LEU A 74 -0.79 0.73 0.65
C LEU A 74 -1.63 0.60 1.92
N ASP A 75 -2.32 -0.52 2.11
CA ASP A 75 -3.14 -0.79 3.30
C ASP A 75 -2.28 -0.90 4.56
N GLN A 76 -1.14 -1.61 4.52
CA GLN A 76 -0.19 -1.67 5.64
C GLN A 76 0.40 -0.30 5.97
N LEU A 77 0.81 0.46 4.94
CA LEU A 77 1.40 1.79 5.13
C LEU A 77 0.40 2.76 5.78
N GLY A 78 -0.84 2.81 5.30
CA GLY A 78 -1.85 3.70 5.86
C GLY A 78 -2.45 3.24 7.18
N PHE A 79 -2.22 1.97 7.57
CA PHE A 79 -2.56 1.47 8.90
C PHE A 79 -1.51 1.92 9.91
N CYS A 80 -0.22 1.75 9.58
CA CYS A 80 0.88 1.97 10.51
C CYS A 80 1.36 3.41 10.58
N TYR A 81 1.19 4.20 9.52
CA TYR A 81 1.99 5.41 9.36
C TYR A 81 1.19 6.62 8.91
N SER A 82 1.60 7.77 9.42
CA SER A 82 1.24 9.09 8.92
C SER A 82 2.46 10.00 8.92
N ARG A 83 2.39 11.12 8.20
CA ARG A 83 3.47 12.10 8.13
C ARG A 83 3.29 13.21 9.17
N LYS A 84 4.40 13.78 9.64
CA LYS A 84 4.40 14.92 10.60
C LYS A 84 4.37 16.28 9.90
N ASP A 85 4.87 16.36 8.67
CA ASP A 85 5.03 17.59 7.89
C ASP A 85 3.78 18.02 7.11
N ILE A 86 2.74 17.19 7.08
CA ILE A 86 1.44 17.49 6.48
C ILE A 86 0.32 17.21 7.48
N PRO A 87 -0.86 17.82 7.33
CA PRO A 87 -2.03 17.48 8.13
C PRO A 87 -2.33 15.98 8.08
N ARG A 88 -2.91 15.43 9.14
CA ARG A 88 -3.45 14.06 9.08
C ARG A 88 -4.68 14.04 8.18
N TYR A 89 -4.92 12.91 7.53
CA TYR A 89 -6.14 12.67 6.75
C TYR A 89 -7.36 13.01 7.61
N SER A 90 -8.21 13.95 7.16
CA SER A 90 -9.25 14.56 7.98
C SER A 90 -10.24 13.55 8.58
N ASN A 91 -10.63 12.54 7.80
CA ASN A 91 -11.49 11.46 8.24
C ASN A 91 -10.67 10.31 8.87
N ALA A 92 -10.62 10.25 10.20
CA ALA A 92 -9.94 9.18 10.93
C ALA A 92 -10.47 7.75 10.61
N LYS A 93 -11.73 7.64 10.16
CA LYS A 93 -12.36 6.36 9.77
C LYS A 93 -12.19 6.03 8.29
N ALA A 94 -11.44 6.84 7.52
CA ALA A 94 -11.11 6.51 6.14
C ALA A 94 -10.31 5.20 6.06
N SER A 95 -10.41 4.51 4.93
CA SER A 95 -9.64 3.30 4.69
C SER A 95 -8.14 3.60 4.67
N ASN A 96 -7.33 2.62 5.06
CA ASN A 96 -5.88 2.79 5.13
C ASN A 96 -5.29 3.10 3.75
N ILE A 97 -5.85 2.54 2.68
CA ILE A 97 -5.45 2.87 1.31
C ILE A 97 -5.59 4.37 1.03
N LYS A 98 -6.71 5.01 1.41
CA LYS A 98 -6.89 6.46 1.21
C LYS A 98 -5.85 7.26 2.00
N LYS A 99 -5.63 6.88 3.26
CA LYS A 99 -4.62 7.50 4.13
C LYS A 99 -3.21 7.40 3.53
N SER A 100 -2.88 6.25 2.95
CA SER A 100 -1.58 5.98 2.32
C SER A 100 -1.38 6.73 1.01
N LEU A 101 -2.39 6.78 0.15
CA LEU A 101 -2.36 7.57 -1.09
C LEU A 101 -2.12 9.06 -0.79
N TYR A 102 -2.82 9.60 0.21
CA TYR A 102 -2.61 10.96 0.68
C TYR A 102 -1.21 11.17 1.26
N SER A 103 -0.79 10.32 2.19
CA SER A 103 0.47 10.53 2.92
C SER A 103 1.71 10.31 2.05
N PHE A 104 1.70 9.28 1.20
CA PHE A 104 2.92 8.77 0.57
C PHE A 104 2.91 8.80 -0.96
N CYS A 105 1.77 9.08 -1.59
CA CYS A 105 1.64 9.10 -3.05
C CYS A 105 1.30 10.49 -3.63
N GLY A 106 1.09 11.51 -2.78
CA GLY A 106 0.85 12.89 -3.21
C GLY A 106 -0.57 13.16 -3.74
N PHE A 107 -1.55 12.33 -3.35
CA PHE A 107 -2.96 12.54 -3.70
C PHE A 107 -3.61 13.51 -2.73
N GLU A 108 -4.60 14.26 -3.23
CA GLU A 108 -5.44 15.09 -2.37
C GLU A 108 -6.51 14.25 -1.66
N GLU A 109 -6.99 14.72 -0.51
CA GLU A 109 -8.01 14.01 0.25
C GLU A 109 -9.30 13.81 -0.57
N ASP A 110 -9.77 12.57 -0.65
CA ASP A 110 -11.02 12.18 -1.32
C ASP A 110 -11.18 12.73 -2.75
N ASP A 111 -10.07 12.94 -3.45
CA ASP A 111 -10.08 13.30 -4.87
C ASP A 111 -10.65 12.17 -5.74
N LYS A 112 -10.96 12.48 -7.01
CA LYS A 112 -11.57 11.53 -7.94
C LYS A 112 -10.70 10.27 -8.10
N ALA A 113 -9.38 10.45 -8.22
CA ALA A 113 -8.44 9.36 -8.45
C ALA A 113 -8.36 8.41 -7.24
N THR A 114 -8.32 8.95 -6.02
CA THR A 114 -8.36 8.21 -4.75
C THR A 114 -9.63 7.38 -4.63
N LYS A 115 -10.79 7.98 -4.92
CA LYS A 115 -12.08 7.26 -4.91
C LYS A 115 -12.10 6.13 -5.94
N THR A 116 -11.56 6.36 -7.13
CA THR A 116 -11.47 5.36 -8.20
C THR A 116 -10.53 4.20 -7.85
N LEU A 117 -9.34 4.48 -7.29
CA LEU A 117 -8.43 3.43 -6.82
C LEU A 117 -9.04 2.61 -5.68
N TYR A 118 -9.76 3.26 -4.77
CA TYR A 118 -10.48 2.56 -3.72
C TYR A 118 -11.60 1.67 -4.27
N ALA A 119 -12.37 2.15 -5.26
CA ALA A 119 -13.37 1.35 -5.96
C ALA A 119 -12.75 0.15 -6.69
N LEU A 120 -11.60 0.35 -7.34
CA LEU A 120 -10.83 -0.73 -7.96
C LEU A 120 -10.44 -1.79 -6.92
N ARG A 121 -9.86 -1.39 -5.78
CA ARG A 121 -9.52 -2.32 -4.70
C ARG A 121 -10.73 -3.14 -4.25
N ASN A 122 -11.89 -2.50 -4.08
CA ASN A 122 -13.09 -3.21 -3.65
C ASN A 122 -13.54 -4.25 -4.69
N SER A 123 -13.56 -3.88 -5.97
CA SER A 123 -13.88 -4.83 -7.05
C SER A 123 -12.88 -6.00 -7.12
N PHE A 124 -11.59 -5.72 -6.93
CA PHE A 124 -10.54 -6.75 -7.01
C PHE A 124 -10.58 -7.71 -5.82
N LEU A 125 -10.69 -7.19 -4.60
CA LEU A 125 -10.51 -8.01 -3.39
C LEU A 125 -11.82 -8.62 -2.86
N HIS A 126 -12.99 -8.05 -3.20
CA HIS A 126 -14.27 -8.61 -2.76
C HIS A 126 -14.95 -9.48 -3.82
N THR A 127 -14.80 -9.17 -5.11
CA THR A 127 -15.50 -9.90 -6.18
C THR A 127 -14.58 -10.48 -7.25
N ALA A 128 -13.26 -10.32 -7.10
CA ALA A 128 -12.26 -10.74 -8.10
C ALA A 128 -12.62 -10.25 -9.53
N SER A 129 -13.19 -9.05 -9.62
CA SER A 129 -13.70 -8.49 -10.86
C SER A 129 -13.10 -7.12 -11.15
N ILE A 130 -13.23 -6.68 -12.39
CA ILE A 130 -12.85 -5.34 -12.87
C ILE A 130 -14.06 -4.39 -12.92
N LEU A 131 -15.15 -4.72 -12.21
CA LEU A 131 -16.38 -3.93 -12.18
C LEU A 131 -16.64 -3.47 -10.75
N ALA A 132 -16.74 -2.16 -10.57
CA ALA A 132 -17.28 -1.56 -9.36
C ALA A 132 -18.65 -0.98 -9.70
N LYS A 133 -19.71 -1.53 -9.11
CA LYS A 133 -21.05 -0.96 -9.18
C LYS A 133 -21.35 -0.26 -7.86
N ALA A 134 -21.87 0.95 -7.94
CA ALA A 134 -22.24 1.75 -6.78
C ALA A 134 -23.39 1.08 -6.02
N GLU A 135 -23.18 0.83 -4.73
CA GLU A 135 -24.23 0.40 -3.80
C GLU A 135 -24.87 1.60 -3.09
N PHE A 136 -24.15 2.72 -3.02
CA PHE A 136 -24.56 3.95 -2.36
C PHE A 136 -24.37 5.15 -3.30
N PRO A 137 -25.16 6.25 -3.14
CA PRO A 137 -25.12 7.41 -4.04
C PRO A 137 -23.76 8.12 -4.14
N ASN A 138 -22.88 7.93 -3.15
CA ASN A 138 -21.54 8.55 -3.10
C ASN A 138 -20.44 7.66 -3.68
N GLN A 139 -20.78 6.48 -4.21
CA GLN A 139 -19.83 5.58 -4.86
C GLN A 139 -19.91 5.72 -6.38
N PRO A 140 -18.78 5.78 -7.09
CA PRO A 140 -18.79 5.80 -8.54
C PRO A 140 -18.97 4.39 -9.12
N ASN A 141 -19.65 4.29 -10.26
CA ASN A 141 -19.61 3.10 -11.09
C ASN A 141 -18.34 3.11 -11.96
N HIS A 142 -17.66 1.98 -12.06
CA HIS A 142 -16.49 1.82 -12.93
C HIS A 142 -16.50 0.46 -13.62
N ARG A 143 -16.24 0.47 -14.92
CA ARG A 143 -15.66 -0.66 -15.65
C ARG A 143 -14.18 -0.41 -15.82
N PHE A 144 -13.34 -1.17 -15.16
CA PHE A 144 -11.89 -1.04 -15.25
C PHE A 144 -11.34 -1.83 -16.43
N VAL A 145 -10.37 -1.26 -17.13
CA VAL A 145 -9.59 -1.94 -18.17
C VAL A 145 -8.12 -1.68 -17.93
N TYR A 146 -7.30 -2.72 -18.06
CA TYR A 146 -5.85 -2.57 -17.98
C TYR A 146 -5.30 -2.06 -19.31
N ASP A 147 -4.53 -0.99 -19.21
CA ASP A 147 -3.84 -0.37 -20.34
C ASP A 147 -2.39 -0.14 -19.92
N ARG A 148 -1.48 -0.99 -20.37
CA ARG A 148 -0.05 -0.90 -20.01
C ARG A 148 0.69 0.15 -20.83
N GLU A 149 0.13 0.53 -21.97
CA GLU A 149 0.76 1.45 -22.92
C GLU A 149 0.48 2.92 -22.57
N GLN A 150 -0.57 3.19 -21.77
CA GLN A 150 -0.86 4.57 -21.35
C GLN A 150 0.23 5.12 -20.40
N SER A 151 0.56 6.40 -20.54
CA SER A 151 1.60 7.06 -19.73
C SER A 151 1.13 7.53 -18.35
N CYS A 152 -0.17 7.53 -18.08
CA CYS A 152 -0.76 7.97 -16.82
C CYS A 152 -1.32 6.81 -15.99
N LEU A 153 -1.43 7.00 -14.67
CA LEU A 153 -1.98 5.98 -13.79
C LEU A 153 -3.45 5.65 -14.14
N LEU A 154 -4.28 6.69 -14.28
CA LEU A 154 -5.70 6.57 -14.60
C LEU A 154 -6.03 7.43 -15.83
N LYS A 155 -6.91 6.90 -16.67
CA LYS A 155 -7.62 7.67 -17.71
C LYS A 155 -9.12 7.42 -17.54
N PHE A 156 -9.84 8.50 -17.25
CA PHE A 156 -11.29 8.48 -17.13
C PHE A 156 -11.95 8.46 -18.51
N PRO A 157 -13.13 7.84 -18.65
CA PRO A 157 -13.90 7.93 -19.87
C PRO A 157 -14.51 9.34 -20.01
N ASP A 158 -14.80 9.74 -21.25
CA ASP A 158 -15.53 10.99 -21.52
C ASP A 158 -17.00 10.88 -21.06
N VAL A 159 -17.55 9.66 -21.10
CA VAL A 159 -18.90 9.34 -20.63
C VAL A 159 -18.80 8.30 -19.53
N GLU A 160 -19.25 8.64 -18.33
CA GLU A 160 -19.26 7.71 -17.19
C GLU A 160 -20.38 6.67 -17.34
N TRP A 161 -20.12 5.44 -16.89
CA TRP A 161 -21.13 4.41 -16.82
C TRP A 161 -22.14 4.71 -15.70
N ASP A 162 -23.43 4.59 -15.99
CA ASP A 162 -24.51 4.85 -15.03
C ASP A 162 -24.85 3.64 -14.13
N GLY A 163 -24.25 2.47 -14.39
CA GLY A 163 -24.52 1.23 -13.66
C GLY A 163 -25.54 0.30 -14.32
N ASP A 164 -26.09 0.66 -15.48
CA ASP A 164 -26.95 -0.22 -16.30
C ASP A 164 -26.10 -1.06 -17.25
N PHE A 165 -26.21 -2.39 -17.18
CA PHE A 165 -25.46 -3.27 -18.07
C PHE A 165 -25.94 -3.22 -19.51
N ASN A 166 -27.17 -2.75 -19.77
CA ASN A 166 -27.75 -2.74 -21.12
C ASN A 166 -27.16 -1.64 -22.01
N ASN A 167 -26.58 -0.59 -21.42
CA ASN A 167 -25.97 0.53 -22.15
C ASN A 167 -24.44 0.58 -21.99
N LEU A 168 -23.84 -0.37 -21.25
CA LEU A 168 -22.41 -0.38 -20.97
C LEU A 168 -21.61 -0.62 -22.25
N THR A 169 -20.83 0.38 -22.65
CA THR A 169 -19.93 0.28 -23.82
C THR A 169 -18.46 0.33 -23.43
N SER A 170 -17.58 0.09 -24.41
CA SER A 170 -16.13 0.08 -24.17
C SER A 170 -15.59 1.47 -23.83
N GLU A 171 -16.24 2.51 -24.35
CA GLU A 171 -15.88 3.92 -24.21
C GLU A 171 -16.14 4.43 -22.80
N MET A 172 -17.02 3.77 -22.04
CA MET A 172 -17.34 4.10 -20.64
C MET A 172 -16.33 3.52 -19.62
N SER A 173 -15.21 3.00 -20.10
CA SER A 173 -14.24 2.30 -19.24
C SER A 173 -13.22 3.25 -18.64
N THR A 174 -12.99 3.10 -17.34
CA THR A 174 -11.82 3.70 -16.67
C THR A 174 -10.59 2.83 -16.95
N ARG A 175 -9.56 3.41 -17.55
CA ARG A 175 -8.32 2.69 -17.85
C ARG A 175 -7.30 2.91 -16.75
N ILE A 176 -6.66 1.83 -16.30
CA ILE A 176 -5.58 1.87 -15.31
C ILE A 176 -4.32 1.26 -15.89
N ASN A 177 -3.17 1.90 -15.64
CA ASN A 177 -1.88 1.32 -15.90
C ASN A 177 -1.42 0.55 -14.65
N PRO A 178 -1.43 -0.81 -14.68
CA PRO A 178 -1.06 -1.60 -13.51
C PRO A 178 0.42 -1.45 -13.14
N GLU A 179 1.30 -1.13 -14.09
CA GLU A 179 2.73 -0.99 -13.83
C GLU A 179 3.03 0.32 -13.10
N ILE A 180 2.40 1.42 -13.54
CA ILE A 180 2.47 2.71 -12.83
C ILE A 180 1.91 2.56 -11.41
N PHE A 181 0.79 1.85 -11.25
CA PHE A 181 0.19 1.62 -9.93
C PHE A 181 1.11 0.85 -8.98
N VAL A 182 1.68 -0.26 -9.47
CA VAL A 182 2.62 -1.09 -8.70
C VAL A 182 3.88 -0.30 -8.31
N ASN A 183 4.47 0.43 -9.26
CA ASN A 183 5.64 1.25 -9.01
C ASN A 183 5.35 2.36 -7.98
N MET A 184 4.17 2.97 -8.03
CA MET A 184 3.72 3.96 -7.05
C MET A 184 3.62 3.36 -5.65
N ALA A 185 3.10 2.13 -5.50
CA ALA A 185 3.04 1.47 -4.19
C ALA A 185 4.43 1.12 -3.64
N GLU A 186 5.37 0.65 -4.49
CA GLU A 186 6.77 0.44 -4.08
C GLU A 186 7.46 1.77 -3.70
N GLU A 187 7.19 2.86 -4.42
CA GLU A 187 7.66 4.21 -4.08
C GLU A 187 7.08 4.70 -2.75
N ALA A 188 5.79 4.45 -2.48
CA ALA A 188 5.16 4.82 -1.22
C ALA A 188 5.89 4.20 -0.01
N ALA A 189 6.32 2.94 -0.12
CA ALA A 189 7.11 2.28 0.92
C ALA A 189 8.50 2.91 1.10
N ARG A 190 9.15 3.33 -0.01
CA ARG A 190 10.41 4.08 0.03
C ARG A 190 10.24 5.45 0.69
N ASN A 191 9.20 6.20 0.30
CA ASN A 191 8.85 7.48 0.92
C ASN A 191 8.64 7.33 2.43
N ALA A 192 7.86 6.33 2.87
CA ALA A 192 7.64 6.07 4.30
C ALA A 192 8.96 5.81 5.05
N LYS A 193 9.89 5.03 4.46
CA LYS A 193 11.22 4.80 5.02
C LYS A 193 12.06 6.08 5.11
N GLU A 194 12.03 6.92 4.09
CA GLU A 194 12.74 8.20 4.11
C GLU A 194 12.19 9.12 5.21
N HIS A 195 10.86 9.20 5.35
CA HIS A 195 10.22 9.93 6.43
C HIS A 195 10.59 9.39 7.81
N LEU A 196 10.76 8.06 7.98
CA LEU A 196 11.27 7.49 9.24
C LEU A 196 12.67 8.02 9.56
N TYR A 197 13.60 7.97 8.60
CA TYR A 197 15.00 8.37 8.81
C TYR A 197 15.17 9.87 9.06
N ASN A 198 14.27 10.67 8.47
CA ASN A 198 14.16 12.10 8.68
C ASN A 198 13.35 12.49 9.93
N ASN A 199 12.98 11.52 10.78
CA ASN A 199 12.15 11.73 11.99
C ASN A 199 10.79 12.42 11.71
N ASN A 200 10.31 12.27 10.47
CA ASN A 200 9.11 12.92 9.94
C ASN A 200 7.93 11.94 9.80
N LEU A 201 8.07 10.72 10.34
CA LEU A 201 7.03 9.70 10.37
C LEU A 201 6.40 9.62 11.75
N ASN A 202 5.08 9.61 11.81
CA ASN A 202 4.30 9.15 12.95
C ASN A 202 4.03 7.66 12.78
N ILE A 203 4.20 6.89 13.84
CA ILE A 203 3.94 5.45 13.85
C ILE A 203 2.73 5.22 14.74
N ASP A 204 1.60 4.87 14.11
CA ASP A 204 0.32 4.65 14.76
C ASP A 204 0.03 3.14 14.76
N CYS A 205 0.00 2.52 15.94
CA CYS A 205 -0.52 1.17 16.15
C CYS A 205 -1.32 1.17 17.44
N ILE A 206 -2.62 0.85 17.38
CA ILE A 206 -3.56 1.04 18.49
C ILE A 206 -3.08 0.30 19.75
N ASN A 207 -2.52 -0.89 19.59
CA ASN A 207 -1.99 -1.68 20.70
C ASN A 207 -0.45 -1.68 20.78
N GLY A 208 0.20 -0.65 20.21
CA GLY A 208 1.64 -0.44 20.30
C GLY A 208 2.49 -1.53 19.66
N GLU A 209 3.66 -1.77 20.26
CA GLU A 209 4.70 -2.68 19.79
C GLU A 209 4.22 -4.15 19.63
N PRO A 210 3.43 -4.72 20.56
CA PRO A 210 2.95 -6.10 20.41
C PRO A 210 2.12 -6.31 19.14
N GLU A 211 1.13 -5.45 18.85
CA GLU A 211 0.34 -5.57 17.63
C GLU A 211 1.21 -5.41 16.39
N PHE A 212 2.13 -4.44 16.42
CA PHE A 212 3.02 -4.20 15.30
C PHE A 212 3.84 -5.44 14.95
N TYR A 213 4.50 -6.05 15.95
CA TYR A 213 5.29 -7.26 15.76
C TYR A 213 4.42 -8.42 15.25
N TYR A 214 3.35 -8.79 15.97
CA TYR A 214 2.58 -9.99 15.63
C TYR A 214 1.83 -9.88 14.30
N ARG A 215 1.51 -8.65 13.85
CA ARG A 215 0.79 -8.43 12.61
C ARG A 215 1.72 -8.34 11.40
N PHE A 216 2.89 -7.72 11.53
CA PHE A 216 3.70 -7.33 10.38
C PHE A 216 5.06 -8.00 10.29
N LEU A 217 5.55 -8.62 11.37
CA LEU A 217 6.89 -9.20 11.42
C LEU A 217 6.84 -10.73 11.59
N GLY A 218 7.67 -11.42 10.82
CA GLY A 218 7.96 -12.84 10.98
C GLY A 218 9.26 -13.06 11.76
N TYR A 219 9.32 -14.15 12.51
CA TYR A 219 10.46 -14.53 13.33
C TYR A 219 11.06 -15.86 12.84
N SER A 220 12.38 -15.91 12.66
CA SER A 220 13.12 -17.16 12.42
C SER A 220 14.31 -17.26 13.35
N ALA A 221 14.49 -18.43 13.97
CA ALA A 221 15.65 -18.71 14.81
C ALA A 221 16.95 -18.63 14.00
N LYS A 222 18.04 -18.24 14.66
CA LYS A 222 19.40 -18.33 14.12
C LYS A 222 19.90 -19.77 14.08
#